data_AF-A0A2P2LSF4-F1
#
_entry.id   AF-A0A2P2LSF4-F1
#
_cell.length_a   1.000
_cell.length_b   1.000
_cell.length_c   1.000
_cell.angle_alpha   90.00
_cell.angle_beta   90.00
_cell.angle_gamma   90.00
#
_symmetry.space_group_name_H-M   'P 1'
#
loop_
_entity.id
_entity.type
_entity.pdbx_description
1 polymer ?
#
loop_
_entity_poly.entity_id
_entity_poly.type
_entity_poly.pdbx_seq_one_letter_code
_entity_poly.pdbx_strand_id
1 'polypeptide(L)'
;MCLRRFEKACALGEPIVSFKSGRPELHNKWTTLALMAYREAIAAGEVPTLDVVSQLLGCLRLPFDASLKKKLIDNLGVAAYSSRCSLWSLVDGFGEYDPCAFSLLEEAAFLGIVQYVSFKESPIVVDAKKFPIHTAEVYLLTILKGLKHRLAAGAKIPNVTIYLPFDKAQIPTPDGYKTINVAGRIGQKVASLLRRLGLPYVGNESYGKIRINAISLRKWLRPKLASPFGGKHEGLSFSQSQIGKGIIDQQRNIRTGNFSLE
;
A
#
# COMPACT_ATOMS: atom_id res chain seq x y z
N MET A 1 -6.72 10.47 18.30
CA MET A 1 -5.63 11.16 19.04
C MET A 1 -4.24 10.86 18.46
N CYS A 2 -3.93 9.60 18.11
CA CYS A 2 -2.63 9.20 17.56
C CYS A 2 -2.19 10.05 16.36
N LEU A 3 -2.98 10.11 15.29
CA LEU A 3 -2.62 10.82 14.05
C LEU A 3 -2.32 12.31 14.27
N ARG A 4 -3.19 13.04 15.00
CA ARG A 4 -2.98 14.47 15.31
C ARG A 4 -1.71 14.71 16.13
N ARG A 5 -1.39 13.82 17.06
CA ARG A 5 -0.15 13.90 17.86
C ARG A 5 1.06 13.57 17.01
N PHE A 6 0.92 12.65 16.06
CA PHE A 6 1.93 12.29 15.08
C PHE A 6 2.26 13.46 14.15
N GLU A 7 1.24 14.10 13.57
CA GLU A 7 1.39 15.28 12.73
C GLU A 7 2.07 16.43 13.49
N LYS A 8 1.71 16.64 14.76
CA LYS A 8 2.36 17.64 15.62
C LYS A 8 3.84 17.33 15.85
N ALA A 9 4.18 16.09 16.20
CA ALA A 9 5.56 15.69 16.44
C ALA A 9 6.39 15.71 15.14
N CYS A 10 5.81 15.38 13.98
CA CYS A 10 6.47 15.57 12.68
C CYS A 10 6.73 17.03 12.37
N ALA A 11 5.78 17.92 12.64
CA ALA A 11 5.96 19.37 12.49
C ALA A 11 7.06 19.93 13.40
N LEU A 12 7.31 19.28 14.55
CA LEU A 12 8.39 19.61 15.49
C LEU A 12 9.73 18.93 15.14
N GLY A 13 9.79 18.15 14.05
CA GLY A 13 11.01 17.45 13.62
C GLY A 13 11.39 16.24 14.46
N GLU A 14 10.48 15.73 15.30
CA GLU A 14 10.74 14.54 16.11
C GLU A 14 10.86 13.29 15.21
N PRO A 15 11.84 12.39 15.47
CA PRO A 15 12.04 11.19 14.68
C PRO A 15 11.05 10.10 15.07
N ILE A 16 9.78 10.25 14.71
CA ILE A 16 8.73 9.29 15.07
C ILE A 16 8.74 8.03 14.18
N VAL A 17 9.28 8.15 12.96
CA VAL A 17 9.49 7.01 12.05
C VAL A 17 10.96 6.64 12.11
N SER A 18 11.24 5.41 12.56
CA SER A 18 12.59 4.87 12.54
C SER A 18 12.75 3.92 11.35
N PHE A 19 13.98 3.81 10.86
CA PHE A 19 14.36 2.93 9.75
C PHE A 19 15.36 1.87 10.21
N LYS A 20 15.23 1.38 11.45
CA LYS A 20 16.22 0.51 12.11
C LYS A 20 16.57 -0.77 11.31
N SER A 21 15.71 -1.17 10.37
CA SER A 21 15.86 -2.35 9.53
C SER A 21 15.69 -2.08 8.02
N GLY A 22 15.75 -0.81 7.59
CA GLY A 22 15.37 -0.40 6.22
C GLY A 22 13.85 -0.37 5.99
N ARG A 23 13.05 -0.83 6.96
CA ARG A 23 11.59 -0.72 6.96
C ARG A 23 11.14 0.48 7.81
N PRO A 24 10.10 1.20 7.38
CA PRO A 24 9.51 2.25 8.20
C PRO A 24 8.76 1.62 9.37
N GLU A 25 9.21 1.92 10.60
CA GLU A 25 8.54 1.51 11.83
C GLU A 25 8.06 2.74 12.59
N LEU A 26 6.76 2.76 12.92
CA LEU A 26 6.17 3.79 13.77
C LEU A 26 6.57 3.59 15.24
N HIS A 27 7.48 4.40 15.75
CA HIS A 27 7.78 4.47 17.17
C HIS A 27 6.94 5.57 17.84
N ASN A 28 5.69 5.22 18.15
CA ASN A 28 4.79 6.09 18.91
C ASN A 28 4.27 5.37 20.17
N LYS A 29 4.52 5.98 21.34
CA LYS A 29 4.01 5.50 22.63
C LYS A 29 2.50 5.29 22.61
N TRP A 30 1.75 6.17 21.96
CA TRP A 30 0.29 6.10 21.89
C TRP A 30 -0.21 4.93 21.04
N THR A 31 0.46 4.67 19.92
CA THR A 31 0.15 3.51 19.07
C THR A 31 0.41 2.20 19.83
N THR A 32 1.52 2.14 20.58
CA THR A 32 1.86 0.97 21.42
C THR A 32 0.80 0.74 22.50
N LEU A 33 0.43 1.79 23.24
CA LEU A 33 -0.61 1.70 24.28
C LEU A 33 -1.98 1.29 23.70
N ALA A 34 -2.35 1.83 22.53
CA ALA A 34 -3.61 1.47 21.88
C ALA A 34 -3.64 0.00 21.43
N LEU A 35 -2.53 -0.52 20.89
CA LEU A 35 -2.40 -1.93 20.53
C LEU A 35 -2.43 -2.86 21.75
N MET A 36 -1.79 -2.44 22.86
CA MET A 36 -1.84 -3.20 24.12
C MET A 36 -3.26 -3.29 24.66
N ALA A 37 -3.95 -2.16 24.81
CA ALA A 37 -5.32 -2.14 25.31
C ALA A 37 -6.29 -2.96 24.43
N TYR A 38 -6.10 -2.92 23.11
CA TYR A 38 -6.87 -3.74 22.18
C TYR A 38 -6.66 -5.24 22.41
N ARG A 39 -5.41 -5.68 22.57
CA ARG A 39 -5.08 -7.10 22.80
C ARG A 39 -5.49 -7.57 24.19
N GLU A 40 -5.40 -6.72 25.20
CA GLU A 40 -5.90 -7.00 26.55
C GLU A 40 -7.42 -7.20 26.54
N ALA A 41 -8.17 -6.37 25.81
CA ALA A 41 -9.61 -6.55 25.65
C ALA A 41 -9.96 -7.89 25.00
N ILE A 42 -9.25 -8.27 23.93
CA ILE A 42 -9.43 -9.58 23.28
C ILE A 42 -9.07 -10.72 24.24
N ALA A 43 -7.97 -10.60 24.99
CA ALA A 43 -7.57 -11.60 25.97
C ALA A 43 -8.58 -11.74 27.12
N ALA A 44 -9.30 -10.67 27.46
CA ALA A 44 -10.41 -10.67 28.41
C ALA A 44 -11.71 -11.27 27.82
N GLY A 45 -11.73 -11.68 26.56
CA GLY A 45 -12.88 -12.27 25.88
C GLY A 45 -13.83 -11.26 25.23
N GLU A 46 -13.49 -9.97 25.22
CA GLU A 46 -14.27 -8.94 24.55
C GLU A 46 -14.00 -8.97 23.04
N VAL A 47 -15.05 -8.82 22.23
CA VAL A 47 -14.92 -8.72 20.76
C VAL A 47 -15.02 -7.24 20.36
N PRO A 48 -13.91 -6.61 19.92
CA PRO A 48 -13.94 -5.21 19.52
C PRO A 48 -14.87 -4.96 18.34
N THR A 49 -15.49 -3.77 18.30
CA THR A 49 -16.33 -3.39 17.17
C THR A 49 -15.48 -2.96 15.96
N LEU A 50 -16.10 -2.98 14.78
CA LEU A 50 -15.47 -2.53 13.53
C LEU A 50 -14.94 -1.08 13.61
N ASP A 51 -15.65 -0.21 14.34
CA ASP A 51 -15.23 1.17 14.55
C ASP A 51 -13.98 1.28 15.42
N VAL A 52 -13.87 0.46 16.48
CA VAL A 52 -12.68 0.40 17.34
C VAL A 52 -11.47 -0.07 16.52
N VAL A 53 -11.63 -1.12 15.72
CA VAL A 53 -10.58 -1.60 14.80
C VAL A 53 -10.17 -0.49 13.83
N SER A 54 -11.13 0.23 13.23
CA SER A 54 -10.83 1.35 12.35
C SER A 54 -10.05 2.47 13.04
N GLN A 55 -10.37 2.79 14.29
CA GLN A 55 -9.66 3.82 15.04
C GLN A 55 -8.21 3.40 15.31
N LEU A 56 -8.02 2.13 15.65
CA LEU A 56 -6.69 1.55 15.89
C LEU A 56 -5.85 1.52 14.60
N LEU A 57 -6.44 1.14 13.46
CA LEU A 57 -5.80 1.27 12.15
C LEU A 57 -5.43 2.72 11.85
N GLY A 58 -6.27 3.68 12.22
CA GLY A 58 -5.96 5.11 12.12
C GLY A 58 -4.73 5.55 12.92
N CYS A 59 -4.39 4.84 14.01
CA CYS A 59 -3.15 5.06 14.77
C CYS A 59 -1.89 4.51 14.08
N LEU A 60 -2.07 3.67 13.05
CA LEU A 60 -1.01 3.08 12.23
C LEU A 60 -0.81 3.80 10.90
N ARG A 61 -1.60 4.83 10.62
CA ARG A 61 -1.46 5.65 9.41
C ARG A 61 -0.19 6.49 9.49
N LEU A 62 0.62 6.43 8.43
CA LEU A 62 1.80 7.28 8.30
C LEU A 62 1.38 8.73 8.01
N PRO A 63 2.09 9.73 8.53
CA PRO A 63 1.78 11.13 8.26
C PRO A 63 2.03 11.43 6.78
N PHE A 64 1.20 12.30 6.22
CA PHE A 64 1.38 12.77 4.86
C PHE A 64 2.40 13.92 4.83
N ASP A 65 3.67 13.57 4.97
CA ASP A 65 4.79 14.50 4.87
C ASP A 65 5.66 14.21 3.64
N ALA A 66 5.94 15.24 2.85
CA ALA A 66 6.73 15.11 1.62
C ALA A 66 8.18 14.68 1.92
N SER A 67 8.74 15.14 3.05
CA SER A 67 10.10 14.78 3.44
C SER A 67 10.19 13.30 3.83
N LEU A 68 9.21 12.80 4.60
CA LEU A 68 9.09 11.38 4.92
C LEU A 68 8.91 10.53 3.67
N LYS A 69 8.02 10.95 2.75
CA LYS A 69 7.80 10.24 1.49
C LYS A 69 9.05 10.16 0.63
N LYS A 70 9.83 11.25 0.57
CA LYS A 70 11.12 11.26 -0.11
C LYS A 70 12.11 10.29 0.55
N LYS A 71 12.26 10.34 1.88
CA LYS A 71 13.12 9.41 2.64
C LYS A 71 12.74 7.95 2.41
N LEU A 72 11.44 7.62 2.40
CA LEU A 72 10.96 6.26 2.10
C LEU A 72 11.41 5.76 0.73
N ILE A 73 11.36 6.62 -0.28
CA ILE A 73 11.76 6.28 -1.65
C ILE A 73 13.30 6.22 -1.76
N ASP A 74 14.01 7.19 -1.18
CA ASP A 74 15.48 7.23 -1.19
C ASP A 74 16.07 5.97 -0.52
N ASN A 75 15.46 5.52 0.58
CA ASN A 75 15.85 4.29 1.28
C ASN A 75 15.64 2.99 0.47
N LEU A 76 14.87 3.02 -0.64
CA LEU A 76 14.77 1.86 -1.52
C LEU A 76 16.08 1.60 -2.27
N GLY A 77 16.95 2.61 -2.44
CA GLY A 77 18.19 2.49 -3.20
C GLY A 77 17.96 2.24 -4.70
N VAL A 78 16.77 2.55 -5.21
CA VAL A 78 16.37 2.28 -6.60
C VAL A 78 15.80 3.52 -7.25
N ALA A 79 16.24 3.82 -8.48
CA ALA A 79 15.67 4.86 -9.32
C ALA A 79 14.61 4.31 -10.28
N ALA A 80 13.51 5.03 -10.47
CA ALA A 80 12.53 4.72 -11.50
C ALA A 80 13.03 5.12 -12.89
N TYR A 81 12.71 4.35 -13.93
CA TYR A 81 13.04 4.69 -15.32
C TYR A 81 12.32 5.98 -15.80
N SER A 82 11.21 6.35 -15.16
CA SER A 82 10.47 7.57 -15.44
C SER A 82 9.77 8.10 -14.20
N SER A 83 9.59 9.43 -14.12
CA SER A 83 8.81 10.11 -13.07
C SER A 83 7.34 9.66 -12.98
N ARG A 84 6.84 8.96 -14.01
CA ARG A 84 5.46 8.42 -14.06
C ARG A 84 5.31 7.04 -13.42
N CYS A 85 6.40 6.37 -13.07
CA CYS A 85 6.34 5.08 -12.38
C CYS A 85 6.33 5.29 -10.86
N SER A 86 5.20 4.98 -10.24
CA SER A 86 5.08 4.96 -8.79
C SER A 86 5.93 3.82 -8.20
N LEU A 87 6.85 4.16 -7.30
CA LEU A 87 7.66 3.20 -6.54
C LEU A 87 6.96 2.70 -5.26
N TRP A 88 5.75 3.20 -4.97
CA TRP A 88 5.00 2.85 -3.76
C TRP A 88 4.69 1.36 -3.66
N SER A 89 4.62 0.63 -4.77
CA SER A 89 4.45 -0.82 -4.76
C SER A 89 5.63 -1.59 -4.17
N LEU A 90 6.81 -0.97 -4.07
CA LEU A 90 8.02 -1.56 -3.46
C LEU A 90 8.11 -1.29 -1.96
N VAL A 91 7.53 -0.18 -1.48
CA VAL A 91 7.54 0.20 -0.07
C VAL A 91 6.56 -0.66 0.72
N ASP A 92 6.99 -1.22 1.86
CA ASP A 92 6.09 -1.92 2.76
C ASP A 92 5.01 -0.97 3.29
N GLY A 93 3.76 -1.45 3.40
CA GLY A 93 2.64 -0.57 3.74
C GLY A 93 2.29 0.48 2.67
N PHE A 94 2.93 0.40 1.50
CA PHE A 94 2.80 1.31 0.37
C PHE A 94 3.08 2.78 0.71
N GLY A 95 3.82 3.03 1.80
CA GLY A 95 4.10 4.37 2.31
C GLY A 95 2.88 5.12 2.87
N GLU A 96 1.77 4.42 3.15
CA GLU A 96 0.53 5.02 3.68
C GLU A 96 0.20 4.53 5.09
N TYR A 97 0.54 3.27 5.42
CA TYR A 97 0.32 2.67 6.73
C TYR A 97 1.56 1.91 7.20
N ASP A 98 1.71 1.75 8.51
CA ASP A 98 2.69 0.83 9.07
C ASP A 98 2.36 -0.61 8.65
N PRO A 99 3.35 -1.44 8.29
CA PRO A 99 3.11 -2.83 7.88
C PRO A 99 2.35 -3.68 8.89
N CYS A 100 2.41 -3.37 10.19
CA CYS A 100 1.65 -4.08 11.21
C CYS A 100 0.12 -3.87 11.09
N ALA A 101 -0.34 -2.85 10.35
CA ALA A 101 -1.76 -2.64 10.07
C ALA A 101 -2.39 -3.82 9.31
N PHE A 102 -1.61 -4.52 8.48
CA PHE A 102 -2.07 -5.72 7.79
C PHE A 102 -2.32 -6.87 8.76
N SER A 103 -1.38 -7.11 9.68
CA SER A 103 -1.52 -8.15 10.70
C SER A 103 -2.71 -7.87 11.61
N LEU A 104 -2.94 -6.60 11.98
CA LEU A 104 -4.09 -6.21 12.78
C LEU A 104 -5.42 -6.43 12.04
N LEU A 105 -5.48 -6.16 10.74
CA LEU A 105 -6.68 -6.43 9.94
C LEU A 105 -6.93 -7.95 9.82
N GLU A 106 -5.87 -8.74 9.66
CA GLU A 106 -5.95 -10.21 9.63
C GLU A 106 -6.46 -10.78 10.98
N GLU A 107 -5.98 -10.25 12.10
CA GLU A 107 -6.48 -10.56 13.45
C GLU A 107 -7.97 -10.22 13.60
N ALA A 108 -8.38 -9.03 13.17
CA ALA A 108 -9.78 -8.62 13.19
C ALA A 108 -10.66 -9.50 12.26
N ALA A 109 -10.12 -9.99 11.15
CA ALA A 109 -10.83 -10.90 10.26
C ALA A 109 -10.99 -12.30 10.87
N PHE A 110 -9.97 -12.79 11.59
CA PHE A 110 -10.04 -14.05 12.33
C PHE A 110 -11.11 -14.02 13.44
N LEU A 111 -11.27 -12.87 14.09
CA LEU A 111 -12.33 -12.63 15.09
C LEU A 111 -13.72 -12.41 14.47
N GLY A 112 -13.86 -12.43 13.14
CA GLY A 112 -15.14 -12.22 12.44
C GLY A 112 -15.62 -10.76 12.40
N ILE A 113 -14.77 -9.79 12.77
CA ILE A 113 -15.13 -8.36 12.77
C ILE A 113 -15.12 -7.79 11.35
N VAL A 114 -14.19 -8.26 10.51
CA VAL A 114 -14.04 -7.88 9.10
C VAL A 114 -14.09 -9.14 8.25
N GLN A 115 -14.70 -9.06 7.06
CA GLN A 115 -14.67 -10.19 6.13
C GLN A 115 -13.23 -10.50 5.69
N TYR A 116 -12.88 -11.78 5.60
CA TYR A 116 -11.56 -12.16 5.08
C TYR A 116 -11.43 -11.81 3.58
N VAL A 117 -10.26 -11.32 3.18
CA VAL A 117 -9.97 -10.99 1.79
C VAL A 117 -9.78 -12.27 0.96
N SER A 118 -10.80 -12.65 0.17
CA SER A 118 -10.67 -13.78 -0.76
C SER A 118 -9.93 -13.37 -2.05
N PHE A 119 -8.81 -14.03 -2.33
CA PHE A 119 -8.09 -13.88 -3.60
C PHE A 119 -8.43 -14.97 -4.63
N LYS A 120 -9.32 -15.90 -4.30
CA LYS A 120 -9.72 -16.99 -5.20
C LYS A 120 -10.64 -16.51 -6.32
N GLU A 121 -11.42 -15.47 -6.04
CA GLU A 121 -12.39 -14.91 -6.96
C GLU A 121 -11.75 -14.07 -8.08
N SER A 122 -12.36 -14.08 -9.26
CA SER A 122 -11.95 -13.29 -10.41
C SER A 122 -13.21 -12.88 -11.20
N PRO A 123 -13.62 -11.61 -11.17
CA PRO A 123 -12.96 -10.45 -10.54
C PRO A 123 -13.02 -10.46 -9.01
N ILE A 124 -12.10 -9.74 -8.36
CA ILE A 124 -12.19 -9.46 -6.92
C ILE A 124 -13.20 -8.33 -6.73
N VAL A 125 -14.22 -8.57 -5.92
CA VAL A 125 -15.28 -7.60 -5.62
C VAL A 125 -15.24 -7.26 -4.14
N VAL A 126 -15.26 -5.96 -3.82
CA VAL A 126 -15.22 -5.45 -2.46
C VAL A 126 -16.43 -4.55 -2.26
N ASP A 127 -17.27 -4.88 -1.28
CA ASP A 127 -18.30 -3.95 -0.80
C ASP A 127 -17.78 -3.16 0.40
N ALA A 128 -17.41 -1.91 0.18
CA ALA A 128 -16.92 -1.00 1.22
C ALA A 128 -17.98 0.00 1.68
N LYS A 129 -19.27 -0.20 1.36
CA LYS A 129 -20.36 0.72 1.76
C LYS A 129 -20.50 0.87 3.27
N LYS A 130 -20.24 -0.19 4.01
CA LYS A 130 -20.35 -0.24 5.48
C LYS A 130 -19.00 -0.08 6.20
N PHE A 131 -17.90 0.09 5.46
CA PHE A 131 -16.58 0.16 6.07
C PHE A 131 -16.29 1.55 6.61
N PRO A 132 -15.78 1.66 7.86
CA PRO A 132 -15.12 2.87 8.30
C PRO A 132 -13.92 3.22 7.42
N ILE A 133 -13.52 4.49 7.45
CA ILE A 133 -12.51 5.06 6.54
C ILE A 133 -11.19 4.28 6.57
N HIS A 134 -10.62 4.06 7.76
CA HIS A 134 -9.30 3.42 7.88
C HIS A 134 -9.36 1.93 7.57
N THR A 135 -10.44 1.26 7.95
CA THR A 135 -10.68 -0.12 7.53
C THR A 135 -10.74 -0.23 6.02
N ALA A 136 -11.48 0.65 5.32
CA ALA A 136 -11.57 0.63 3.87
C ALA A 136 -10.21 0.87 3.18
N GLU A 137 -9.41 1.82 3.69
CA GLU A 137 -8.07 2.09 3.17
C GLU A 137 -7.14 0.87 3.36
N VAL A 138 -7.04 0.32 4.58
CA VAL A 138 -6.14 -0.82 4.87
C VAL A 138 -6.61 -2.10 4.19
N TYR A 139 -7.93 -2.32 4.07
CA TYR A 139 -8.49 -3.45 3.34
C TYR A 139 -8.07 -3.44 1.86
N LEU A 140 -8.16 -2.28 1.22
CA LEU A 140 -7.68 -2.10 -0.15
C LEU A 140 -6.17 -2.35 -0.26
N LEU A 141 -5.37 -1.81 0.64
CA LEU A 141 -3.92 -2.05 0.66
C LEU A 141 -3.60 -3.54 0.87
N THR A 142 -4.37 -4.25 1.68
CA THR A 142 -4.25 -5.70 1.91
C THR A 142 -4.50 -6.48 0.62
N ILE A 143 -5.51 -6.08 -0.16
CA ILE A 143 -5.75 -6.64 -1.49
C ILE A 143 -4.53 -6.41 -2.41
N LEU A 144 -4.00 -5.19 -2.44
CA LEU A 144 -2.82 -4.87 -3.26
C LEU A 144 -1.60 -5.71 -2.83
N LYS A 145 -1.39 -5.90 -1.52
CA LYS A 145 -0.34 -6.75 -0.95
C LYS A 145 -0.50 -8.20 -1.41
N GLY A 146 -1.69 -8.78 -1.24
CA GLY A 146 -1.94 -10.17 -1.69
C GLY A 146 -1.80 -10.34 -3.21
N LEU A 147 -2.22 -9.35 -4.00
CA LEU A 147 -2.02 -9.36 -5.45
C LEU A 147 -0.55 -9.21 -5.85
N LYS A 148 0.26 -8.45 -5.09
CA LYS A 148 1.72 -8.40 -5.26
C LYS A 148 2.33 -9.79 -5.08
N HIS A 149 1.97 -10.51 -4.00
CA HIS A 149 2.45 -11.88 -3.76
C HIS A 149 1.99 -12.86 -4.84
N ARG A 150 0.72 -12.78 -5.26
CA ARG A 150 0.18 -13.59 -6.37
C ARG A 150 0.93 -13.35 -7.68
N LEU A 151 1.29 -12.09 -7.98
CA LEU A 151 2.07 -11.75 -9.17
C LEU A 151 3.51 -12.26 -9.08
N ALA A 152 4.11 -12.24 -7.89
CA ALA A 152 5.44 -12.78 -7.65
C ALA A 152 5.48 -14.31 -7.86
N ALA A 153 4.40 -15.01 -7.48
CA ALA A 153 4.21 -16.43 -7.76
C ALA A 153 3.87 -16.75 -9.23
N GLY A 154 3.86 -15.76 -10.14
CA GLY A 154 3.60 -15.95 -11.57
C GLY A 154 2.12 -16.11 -11.94
N ALA A 155 1.19 -15.98 -10.99
CA ALA A 155 -0.23 -16.13 -11.25
C ALA A 155 -0.85 -14.89 -11.91
N LYS A 156 -1.95 -15.11 -12.66
CA LYS A 156 -2.70 -14.03 -13.31
C LYS A 156 -3.34 -13.11 -12.27
N ILE A 157 -3.30 -11.80 -12.52
CA ILE A 157 -3.91 -10.77 -11.69
C ILE A 157 -5.32 -10.46 -12.20
N PRO A 158 -6.37 -10.56 -11.36
CA PRO A 158 -7.74 -10.23 -11.73
C PRO A 158 -8.00 -8.71 -11.69
N ASN A 159 -9.15 -8.30 -12.22
CA ASN A 159 -9.66 -6.94 -12.00
C ASN A 159 -10.18 -6.81 -10.56
N VAL A 160 -10.07 -5.61 -9.99
CA VAL A 160 -10.62 -5.28 -8.67
C VAL A 160 -11.76 -4.29 -8.85
N THR A 161 -12.92 -4.57 -8.27
CA THR A 161 -14.08 -3.68 -8.25
C THR A 161 -14.43 -3.34 -6.80
N ILE A 162 -14.58 -2.05 -6.51
CA ILE A 162 -14.88 -1.53 -5.18
C ILE A 162 -16.21 -0.79 -5.26
N TYR A 163 -17.17 -1.24 -4.46
CA TYR A 163 -18.43 -0.54 -4.24
C TYR A 163 -18.30 0.42 -3.06
N LEU A 164 -18.75 1.65 -3.26
CA LEU A 164 -18.58 2.76 -2.33
C LEU A 164 -19.94 3.38 -2.00
N PRO A 165 -20.09 3.98 -0.81
CA PRO A 165 -21.30 4.71 -0.46
C PRO A 165 -21.35 6.05 -1.22
N PHE A 166 -22.54 6.42 -1.67
CA PHE A 166 -22.83 7.70 -2.29
C PHE A 166 -24.21 8.19 -1.83
N ASP A 167 -24.36 9.50 -1.76
CA ASP A 167 -25.59 10.16 -1.35
C ASP A 167 -26.24 10.84 -2.56
N LYS A 168 -27.57 10.95 -2.56
CA LYS A 168 -28.32 11.69 -3.58
C LYS A 168 -28.72 13.04 -3.00
N ALA A 169 -28.27 14.12 -3.63
CA ALA A 169 -28.66 15.48 -3.25
C ALA A 169 -29.53 16.10 -4.35
N GLN A 170 -30.59 16.80 -3.96
CA GLN A 170 -31.41 17.57 -4.90
C GLN A 170 -30.95 19.02 -4.86
N ILE A 171 -30.61 19.56 -6.02
CA ILE A 171 -30.23 20.96 -6.18
C ILE A 171 -31.37 21.68 -6.91
N PRO A 172 -31.87 22.80 -6.36
CA PRO A 172 -32.81 23.64 -7.09
C PRO A 172 -32.11 24.27 -8.29
N THR A 173 -32.75 24.14 -9.44
CA THR A 173 -32.36 24.68 -10.74
C THR A 173 -33.51 25.51 -11.31
N PRO A 174 -33.26 26.43 -12.26
CA PRO A 174 -34.32 27.26 -12.85
C PRO A 174 -35.50 26.45 -13.44
N ASP A 175 -35.22 25.23 -13.92
CA ASP A 175 -36.20 24.32 -14.52
C ASP A 175 -36.81 23.30 -13.53
N GLY A 176 -36.54 23.41 -12.22
CA GLY A 176 -37.02 22.50 -11.18
C GLY A 176 -35.90 21.92 -10.30
N TYR A 177 -36.00 20.67 -9.86
CA TYR A 177 -34.97 20.01 -9.04
C TYR A 177 -34.11 19.04 -9.85
N LYS A 178 -32.79 19.21 -9.81
CA LYS A 178 -31.84 18.24 -10.38
C LYS A 178 -31.27 17.37 -9.28
N THR A 179 -31.43 16.06 -9.41
CA THR A 179 -30.78 15.10 -8.50
C THR A 179 -29.34 14.87 -8.96
N ILE A 180 -28.37 15.15 -8.08
CA ILE A 180 -26.97 14.83 -8.27
C ILE A 180 -26.53 13.75 -7.28
N ASN A 181 -25.55 12.93 -7.68
CA ASN A 181 -24.92 11.99 -6.76
C ASN A 181 -23.67 12.62 -6.17
N VAL A 182 -23.55 12.58 -4.85
CA VAL A 182 -22.43 13.10 -4.08
C VAL A 182 -21.67 11.93 -3.48
N ALA A 183 -20.36 11.90 -3.68
CA ALA A 183 -19.51 10.86 -3.11
C ALA A 183 -19.51 10.92 -1.58
N GLY A 184 -19.74 9.79 -0.93
CA GLY A 184 -19.59 9.66 0.50
C GLY A 184 -18.13 9.86 0.94
N ARG A 185 -17.92 10.20 2.22
CA ARG A 185 -16.58 10.46 2.80
C ARG A 185 -15.60 9.30 2.54
N ILE A 186 -16.07 8.06 2.64
CA ILE A 186 -15.26 6.86 2.41
C ILE A 186 -14.81 6.81 0.95
N GLY A 187 -15.72 7.07 -0.01
CA GLY A 187 -15.40 7.07 -1.43
C GLY A 187 -14.34 8.11 -1.80
N GLN A 188 -14.46 9.32 -1.24
CA GLN A 188 -13.45 10.38 -1.42
C GLN A 188 -12.08 9.96 -0.84
N LYS A 189 -12.06 9.32 0.33
CA LYS A 189 -10.82 8.85 0.97
C LYS A 189 -10.16 7.73 0.18
N VAL A 190 -10.92 6.73 -0.27
CA VAL A 190 -10.42 5.65 -1.15
C VAL A 190 -9.89 6.20 -2.47
N ALA A 191 -10.63 7.10 -3.12
CA ALA A 191 -10.17 7.77 -4.34
C ALA A 191 -8.88 8.57 -4.10
N SER A 192 -8.80 9.29 -2.98
CA SER A 192 -7.59 10.03 -2.60
C SER A 192 -6.39 9.11 -2.36
N LEU A 193 -6.60 7.93 -1.76
CA LEU A 193 -5.56 6.93 -1.54
C LEU A 193 -5.03 6.41 -2.88
N LEU A 194 -5.91 6.04 -3.81
CA LEU A 194 -5.52 5.58 -5.14
C LEU A 194 -4.70 6.63 -5.90
N ARG A 195 -5.08 7.91 -5.80
CA ARG A 195 -4.32 9.03 -6.35
C ARG A 195 -2.93 9.16 -5.72
N ARG A 196 -2.83 9.08 -4.38
CA ARG A 196 -1.53 9.14 -3.67
C ARG A 196 -0.60 7.98 -4.03
N LEU A 197 -1.17 6.79 -4.25
CA LEU A 197 -0.42 5.61 -4.71
C LEU A 197 0.00 5.71 -6.19
N GLY A 198 -0.57 6.63 -6.96
CA GLY A 198 -0.39 6.71 -8.41
C GLY A 198 -0.99 5.52 -9.15
N LEU A 199 -2.04 4.89 -8.59
CA LEU A 199 -2.70 3.73 -9.18
C LEU A 199 -3.91 4.21 -10.00
N PRO A 200 -3.90 4.04 -11.33
CA PRO A 200 -5.01 4.49 -12.17
C PRO A 200 -6.22 3.57 -12.01
N TYR A 201 -7.39 4.19 -11.95
CA TYR A 201 -8.68 3.50 -11.82
C TYR A 201 -9.71 4.09 -12.79
N VAL A 202 -10.76 3.33 -13.06
CA VAL A 202 -11.92 3.70 -13.89
C VAL A 202 -13.15 3.81 -13.01
N GLY A 203 -14.00 4.81 -13.28
CA GLY A 203 -15.20 5.10 -12.50
C GLY A 203 -15.04 6.35 -11.63
N ASN A 204 -16.08 6.65 -10.86
CA ASN A 204 -16.13 7.82 -9.99
C ASN A 204 -16.76 7.40 -8.65
N GLU A 205 -16.18 7.89 -7.57
CA GLU A 205 -16.71 7.75 -6.21
C GLU A 205 -18.18 8.20 -6.08
N SER A 206 -18.62 9.21 -6.84
CA SER A 206 -19.99 9.70 -6.85
C SER A 206 -20.98 8.72 -7.50
N TYR A 207 -20.51 7.79 -8.33
CA TYR A 207 -21.35 6.70 -8.88
C TYR A 207 -21.27 5.43 -8.02
N GLY A 208 -20.57 5.47 -6.88
CA GLY A 208 -20.48 4.37 -5.94
C GLY A 208 -19.69 3.16 -6.45
N LYS A 209 -18.91 3.30 -7.53
CA LYS A 209 -18.15 2.19 -8.12
C LYS A 209 -16.81 2.66 -8.68
N ILE A 210 -15.74 2.02 -8.20
CA ILE A 210 -14.38 2.17 -8.72
C ILE A 210 -13.89 0.81 -9.21
N ARG A 211 -13.23 0.79 -10.37
CA ARG A 211 -12.62 -0.42 -10.95
C ARG A 211 -11.16 -0.19 -11.25
N ILE A 212 -10.30 -1.11 -10.81
CA ILE A 212 -8.88 -1.14 -11.12
C ILE A 212 -8.66 -2.27 -12.12
N ASN A 213 -8.14 -1.91 -13.29
CA ASN A 213 -7.88 -2.86 -14.37
C ASN A 213 -6.64 -3.71 -14.06
N ALA A 214 -6.72 -5.01 -14.38
CA ALA A 214 -5.65 -5.97 -14.18
C ALA A 214 -4.33 -5.57 -14.86
N ILE A 215 -4.40 -4.99 -16.06
CA ILE A 215 -3.23 -4.54 -16.82
C ILE A 215 -2.54 -3.38 -16.11
N SER A 216 -3.30 -2.37 -15.69
CA SER A 216 -2.79 -1.23 -14.94
C SER A 216 -2.18 -1.66 -13.61
N LEU A 217 -2.85 -2.57 -12.91
CA LEU A 217 -2.41 -3.10 -11.64
C LEU A 217 -1.10 -3.91 -11.79
N ARG A 218 -0.99 -4.75 -12.82
CA ARG A 218 0.24 -5.48 -13.12
C ARG A 218 1.41 -4.54 -13.40
N LYS A 219 1.20 -3.49 -14.20
CA LYS A 219 2.23 -2.47 -14.50
C LYS A 219 2.64 -1.71 -13.24
N TRP A 220 1.70 -1.40 -12.36
CA TRP A 220 1.98 -0.69 -11.12
C TRP A 220 2.71 -1.56 -10.08
N LEU A 221 2.35 -2.85 -9.96
CA LEU A 221 3.00 -3.82 -9.07
C LEU A 221 4.43 -4.20 -9.51
N ARG A 222 4.76 -4.00 -10.80
CA ARG A 222 6.11 -4.19 -11.36
C ARG A 222 6.60 -2.90 -11.99
N PRO A 223 7.01 -1.91 -11.18
CA PRO A 223 7.50 -0.64 -11.70
C PRO A 223 8.76 -0.88 -12.55
N LYS A 224 8.91 -0.15 -13.64
CA LYS A 224 10.13 -0.19 -14.46
C LYS A 224 11.24 0.57 -13.74
N LEU A 225 12.22 -0.16 -13.25
CA LEU A 225 13.39 0.39 -12.58
C LEU A 225 14.44 0.80 -13.61
N ALA A 226 15.15 1.89 -13.36
CA ALA A 226 16.34 2.21 -14.12
C ALA A 226 17.41 1.15 -13.80
N SER A 227 17.96 0.52 -14.82
CA SER A 227 19.12 -0.36 -14.65
C SER A 227 20.28 0.49 -14.10
N PRO A 228 21.01 0.05 -13.05
CA PRO A 228 22.23 0.73 -12.61
C PRO A 228 23.35 0.65 -13.67
N PHE A 229 23.20 -0.23 -14.66
CA PHE A 229 24.07 -0.30 -15.83
C PHE A 229 23.28 0.16 -17.06
N GLY A 230 23.55 1.38 -17.52
CA GLY A 230 22.96 1.96 -18.71
C GLY A 230 23.39 1.23 -19.97
N GLY A 231 22.71 0.13 -20.28
CA GLY A 231 22.75 -0.54 -21.58
C GLY A 231 21.31 -0.77 -22.02
N LYS A 232 20.93 -0.21 -23.17
CA LYS A 232 19.63 -0.47 -23.82
C LYS A 232 19.41 -1.99 -23.89
N HIS A 233 18.41 -2.50 -23.17
CA HIS A 233 17.91 -3.85 -23.38
C HIS A 233 16.51 -3.77 -23.98
N GLU A 234 16.49 -3.81 -25.32
CA GLU A 234 15.40 -4.49 -26.03
C GLU A 234 15.34 -5.93 -25.51
N GLY A 235 14.10 -6.42 -25.40
CA GLY A 235 13.73 -7.44 -24.42
C GLY A 235 14.53 -8.72 -24.48
N LEU A 236 14.63 -9.39 -23.34
CA LEU A 236 14.72 -10.85 -23.23
C LEU A 236 14.60 -11.27 -21.76
N SER A 237 14.15 -12.50 -21.59
CA SER A 237 13.77 -13.16 -20.34
C SER A 237 14.81 -13.02 -19.22
N PHE A 238 14.31 -12.84 -18.00
CA PHE A 238 15.06 -13.19 -16.78
C PHE A 238 15.47 -14.67 -16.85
N SER A 239 16.72 -14.95 -17.22
CA SER A 239 17.36 -16.24 -17.03
C SER A 239 18.46 -16.09 -15.99
N GLN A 240 18.49 -17.04 -15.05
CA GLN A 240 19.49 -17.22 -13.98
C GLN A 240 20.95 -17.39 -14.47
N SER A 241 21.22 -17.15 -15.76
CA SER A 241 22.51 -17.29 -16.43
C SER A 241 23.49 -16.14 -16.21
N GLN A 242 23.06 -14.99 -15.66
CA GLN A 242 23.94 -13.84 -15.46
C GLN A 242 24.78 -13.90 -14.17
N ILE A 243 24.34 -14.65 -13.15
CA ILE A 243 25.13 -14.84 -11.92
C ILE A 243 26.31 -15.79 -12.18
N GLY A 244 26.13 -16.81 -13.03
CA GLY A 244 27.21 -17.74 -13.40
C GLY A 244 28.36 -17.08 -14.15
N LYS A 245 28.08 -16.10 -15.03
CA LYS A 245 29.13 -15.39 -15.79
C LYS A 245 30.05 -14.57 -14.88
N GLY A 246 29.49 -13.82 -13.92
CA GLY A 246 30.29 -13.02 -12.99
C GLY A 246 31.21 -13.88 -12.11
N ILE A 247 30.74 -15.06 -11.69
CA ILE A 247 31.53 -16.01 -10.87
C ILE A 247 32.63 -16.68 -11.71
N ILE A 248 32.36 -17.05 -12.96
CA ILE A 248 33.34 -17.65 -13.87
C ILE A 248 34.45 -16.63 -14.20
N ASP A 249 34.10 -15.37 -14.46
CA ASP A 249 35.09 -14.33 -14.76
C ASP A 249 35.92 -13.96 -13.53
N GLN A 250 35.33 -13.96 -12.32
CA GLN A 250 36.09 -13.82 -11.07
C GLN A 250 37.02 -15.00 -10.80
N GLN A 251 36.57 -16.25 -10.98
CA GLN A 251 37.43 -17.43 -10.84
C GLN A 251 38.57 -17.43 -11.86
N ARG A 252 38.32 -16.93 -13.08
CA ARG A 252 39.34 -16.82 -14.12
C ARG A 252 40.39 -15.77 -13.73
N ASN A 253 39.97 -14.59 -13.26
CA ASN A 253 40.90 -13.55 -12.80
C ASN A 253 41.73 -13.96 -11.58
N ILE A 254 41.19 -14.77 -10.66
CA ILE A 254 41.95 -15.33 -9.53
C ILE A 254 43.01 -16.34 -10.02
N ARG A 255 42.72 -17.11 -11.08
CA ARG A 255 43.67 -18.07 -11.66
C ARG A 255 44.77 -17.41 -12.51
N THR A 256 44.52 -16.24 -13.10
CA THR A 256 45.52 -15.47 -13.86
C THR A 256 46.18 -14.35 -13.06
N GLY A 257 45.99 -14.30 -11.74
CA GLY A 257 46.72 -13.40 -10.85
C GLY A 257 48.20 -13.78 -10.81
N ASN A 258 49.01 -13.10 -11.62
CA ASN A 258 50.46 -13.16 -11.59
C ASN A 258 50.95 -12.79 -10.17
N PHE A 259 51.53 -13.77 -9.48
CA PHE A 259 52.54 -13.51 -8.46
C PHE A 259 53.78 -12.96 -9.17
N SER A 260 53.86 -11.65 -9.34
CA SER A 260 55.13 -10.96 -9.56
C SER A 260 55.51 -10.27 -8.25
N LEU A 261 56.38 -10.95 -7.52
CA LEU A 261 57.12 -10.44 -6.38
C LEU A 261 58.36 -9.75 -6.97
N GLU A 262 58.38 -8.42 -6.92
CA GLU A 262 59.57 -7.56 -6.84
C GLU A 262 59.15 -6.17 -6.34
#